data_AF-A0AAW7K2Y2-F1
#
_entry.id   AF-A0AAW7K2Y2-F1
#
_cell.length_a   1.000
_cell.length_b   1.000
_cell.length_c   1.000
_cell.angle_alpha   90.00
_cell.angle_beta   90.00
_cell.angle_gamma   90.00
#
_symmetry.space_group_name_H-M   'P 1'
#
loop_
_entity.id
_entity.type
_entity.pdbx_description
1 polymer ?
#
loop_
_entity_poly.entity_id
_entity_poly.type
_entity_poly.pdbx_seq_one_letter_code
_entity_poly.pdbx_strand_id
1 'polypeptide(L)' 'MKQTIMDALSKQKRVTFVFDKDFRFSATTLIDELPNDNNYIHVKLDDYIDSKIINLSTVKFVNII' A
#
# COMPACT_ATOMS: atom_id res chain seq x y z
N MET A 1 5.96 -8.36 4.99
CA MET A 1 4.81 -7.74 4.28
C MET A 1 5.23 -6.49 3.51
N LYS A 2 5.87 -5.49 4.15
CA LYS A 2 6.32 -4.24 3.51
C LYS A 2 7.09 -4.45 2.20
N GLN A 3 8.17 -5.24 2.23
CA GLN A 3 8.97 -5.54 1.03
C GLN A 3 8.13 -6.15 -0.11
N THR A 4 7.26 -7.12 0.20
CA THR A 4 6.38 -7.76 -0.79
C THR A 4 5.43 -6.78 -1.48
N ILE A 5 4.93 -5.79 -0.74
CA ILE A 5 4.09 -4.71 -1.29
C ILE A 5 4.92 -3.82 -2.20
N MET A 6 6.11 -3.41 -1.76
CA MET A 6 7.03 -2.58 -2.55
C MET A 6 7.42 -3.27 -3.86
N ASP A 7 7.75 -4.57 -3.80
CA ASP A 7 8.08 -5.39 -4.96
C ASP A 7 6.91 -5.55 -5.94
N ALA A 8 5.67 -5.53 -5.43
CA ALA A 8 4.47 -5.58 -6.27
C ALA A 8 4.22 -4.23 -6.96
N LEU A 9 4.30 -3.13 -6.21
CA LEU A 9 4.12 -1.78 -6.73
C LEU A 9 5.21 -1.41 -7.76
N SER A 10 6.46 -1.83 -7.55
CA SER A 10 7.54 -1.61 -8.52
C SER A 10 7.31 -2.37 -9.84
N LYS A 11 6.54 -3.46 -9.79
CA LYS A 11 6.08 -4.22 -10.96
C LYS A 11 4.74 -3.72 -11.51
N GLN A 12 4.30 -2.53 -11.10
CA GLN A 12 3.04 -1.91 -11.52
C GLN A 12 1.81 -2.79 -11.21
N LYS A 13 1.89 -3.66 -10.20
CA LYS A 13 0.75 -4.44 -9.75
C LYS A 13 -0.13 -3.62 -8.83
N ARG A 14 -1.43 -3.92 -8.84
CA ARG A 14 -2.38 -3.29 -7.93
C ARG A 14 -2.30 -3.98 -6.58
N VAL A 15 -2.10 -3.20 -5.52
CA VAL A 15 -2.12 -3.68 -4.14
C VAL A 15 -3.35 -3.14 -3.44
N THR A 16 -4.18 -4.04 -2.92
CA THR A 16 -5.33 -3.70 -2.08
C THR A 16 -5.02 -4.04 -0.62
N PHE A 17 -4.99 -3.01 0.21
CA PHE A 17 -4.86 -3.08 1.66
C PHE A 17 -6.24 -3.28 2.29
N VAL A 18 -6.37 -4.32 3.12
CA VAL A 18 -7.62 -4.63 3.82
C VAL A 18 -7.41 -4.46 5.32
N PHE A 19 -8.09 -3.48 5.91
CA PHE A 19 -8.01 -3.16 7.34
C PHE A 19 -9.14 -3.86 8.11
N ASP A 20 -10.32 -3.93 7.53
CA ASP A 20 -11.47 -4.70 7.99
C ASP A 20 -12.36 -5.12 6.80
N LYS A 21 -13.58 -5.63 7.05
CA LYS A 21 -14.45 -6.14 5.98
C LYS A 21 -14.85 -5.04 4.99
N ASP A 22 -15.05 -3.82 5.48
CA ASP A 22 -15.66 -2.69 4.75
C ASP A 22 -14.64 -1.60 4.43
N PHE A 23 -13.49 -1.59 5.12
CA PHE A 23 -12.43 -0.61 4.96
C PHE A 23 -11.25 -1.19 4.19
N ARG A 24 -11.13 -0.75 2.94
CA ARG A 24 -10.08 -1.16 2.00
C ARG A 24 -9.54 0.06 1.27
N PHE A 25 -8.27 -0.03 0.89
CA PHE A 25 -7.62 0.97 0.06
C PHE A 25 -6.83 0.26 -1.04
N SER A 26 -6.83 0.79 -2.26
CA SER A 26 -6.00 0.26 -3.35
C SER A 26 -4.95 1.26 -3.76
N ALA A 27 -3.77 0.78 -4.13
CA ALA A 27 -2.70 1.56 -4.71
C ALA A 27 -2.08 0.82 -5.90
N THR A 28 -1.53 1.59 -6.84
CA THR A 28 -0.75 1.10 -7.98
C THR A 28 0.67 1.67 -7.98
N THR A 29 0.89 2.77 -7.26
CA THR A 29 2.18 3.45 -7.22
C THR A 29 2.69 3.63 -5.78
N LEU A 30 3.96 3.31 -5.58
CA LEU A 30 4.73 3.66 -4.37
C LEU A 30 5.26 5.09 -4.52
N ILE A 31 4.99 5.95 -3.53
CA ILE A 31 5.49 7.33 -3.47
C ILE A 31 6.76 7.40 -2.63
N ASP A 32 6.71 6.85 -1.41
CA ASP A 32 7.85 6.82 -0.47
C ASP A 32 7.78 5.52 0.34
N GLU A 33 8.94 4.90 0.53
CA GLU A 33 9.09 3.70 1.34
C GLU A 33 9.16 3.99 2.84
N LEU A 34 9.42 5.24 3.26
CA LEU A 34 9.58 5.64 4.66
C LEU A 34 10.58 4.72 5.40
N PRO A 35 11.90 4.80 5.09
CA PRO A 35 12.89 3.81 5.52
C PRO A 35 13.11 3.79 7.04
N ASN A 36 12.81 4.90 7.72
CA ASN A 36 12.91 5.00 9.18
C ASN A 36 11.71 4.37 9.91
N ASP A 37 10.66 3.95 9.19
CA ASP A 37 9.44 3.44 9.79
C ASP A 37 8.94 2.16 9.10
N ASN A 38 9.31 1.00 9.65
CA ASN A 38 9.05 -0.32 9.06
C ASN A 38 7.57 -0.66 8.87
N ASN A 39 6.69 0.05 9.57
CA ASN A 39 5.24 -0.18 9.51
C ASN A 39 4.53 0.80 8.60
N TYR A 40 5.21 1.76 7.97
CA TYR A 40 4.55 2.74 7.12
C TYR A 40 5.09 2.72 5.70
N ILE A 41 4.20 3.02 4.75
CA ILE A 41 4.52 3.31 3.35
C ILE A 41 3.61 4.42 2.86
N HIS A 42 4.08 5.21 1.89
CA HIS A 42 3.29 6.23 1.21
C HIS A 42 2.99 5.77 -0.21
N VAL A 43 1.71 5.68 -0.55
CA VAL A 43 1.24 5.10 -1.81
C VAL A 43 0.14 5.95 -2.44
N LYS A 44 -0.11 5.75 -3.74
CA LYS A 44 -1.23 6.36 -4.45
C LYS A 44 -1.90 5.37 -5.40
N LEU A 45 -3.15 5.65 -5.73
CA LEU A 45 -3.86 5.05 -6.85
C LEU A 45 -3.79 6.03 -8.02
N ASP A 46 -3.33 5.60 -9.20
CA ASP A 46 -2.98 6.54 -10.27
C ASP A 46 -4.15 7.41 -10.75
N ASP A 47 -5.38 6.92 -10.66
CA ASP A 47 -6.59 7.66 -11.03
C ASP A 47 -6.99 8.74 -9.99
N TYR A 48 -6.28 8.82 -8.86
CA TYR A 48 -6.58 9.74 -7.76
C TYR A 48 -5.41 10.70 -7.53
N ILE A 49 -5.75 11.96 -7.31
CA ILE A 49 -4.78 13.02 -6.96
C ILE A 49 -4.21 12.77 -5.56
N ASP A 50 -5.01 12.17 -4.68
CA ASP A 50 -4.64 11.96 -3.29
C ASP A 50 -3.77 10.71 -3.11
N SER A 51 -2.67 10.92 -2.39
CA SER A 51 -1.80 9.86 -1.91
C SER A 51 -2.07 9.61 -0.42
N LYS A 52 -1.77 8.41 0.06
CA LYS A 52 -2.09 7.98 1.42
C LYS A 52 -0.90 7.31 2.09
N ILE A 53 -0.62 7.72 3.32
CA ILE A 53 0.30 7.01 4.20
C ILE A 53 -0.48 5.86 4.83
N ILE A 54 0.02 4.63 4.65
CA ILE A 54 -0.60 3.41 5.13
C ILE A 54 0.22 2.86 6.29
N ASN A 55 -0.44 2.65 7.43
CA ASN A 55 0.11 1.89 8.54
C ASN A 55 -0.13 0.39 8.29
N LEU A 56 0.92 -0.33 7.92
CA LEU A 56 0.93 -1.77 7.68
C LEU A 56 0.61 -2.60 8.94
N SER A 57 0.83 -2.06 10.15
CA SER A 57 0.46 -2.77 11.39
C SER A 57 -1.06 -2.90 11.58
N THR A 58 -1.85 -2.05 10.92
CA THR A 58 -3.32 -2.10 10.96
C THR A 58 -3.92 -2.87 9.78
N VAL A 59 -3.10 -3.29 8.82
CA VAL A 59 -3.53 -4.06 7.65
C VAL A 59 -3.64 -5.52 8.05
N LYS A 60 -4.84 -6.11 7.90
CA LYS A 60 -5.09 -7.52 8.19
C LYS A 60 -4.51 -8.43 7.12
N PHE A 61 -4.68 -8.06 5.85
CA PHE A 61 -4.07 -8.75 4.73
C PHE A 61 -3.98 -7.83 3.50
N VAL A 62 -3.18 -8.26 2.53
CA VAL A 62 -3.02 -7.58 1.24
C VAL A 62 -3.41 -8.51 0.11
N ASN A 63 -4.14 -7.98 -0.86
CA ASN A 63 -4.39 -8.64 -2.13
C ASN A 63 -3.56 -7.96 -3.21
N ILE A 64 -2.84 -8.76 -4.01
CA ILE A 64 -1.98 -8.27 -5.10
C ILE A 64 -2.55 -8.84 -6.40
N ILE A 65 -2.89 -7.96 -7.34
CA ILE A 65 -3.50 -8.28 -8.63
C ILE A 65 -2.56 -7.80 -9.74
#